data_AF-B3SCV7-F1
#
_entry.id   AF-B3SCV7-F1
#
_cell.length_a   1.000
_cell.length_b   1.000
_cell.length_c   1.000
_cell.angle_alpha   90.00
_cell.angle_beta   90.00
_cell.angle_gamma   90.00
#
_symmetry.space_group_name_H-M   'P 1'
#
loop_
_entity.id
_entity.type
_entity.pdbx_description
1 polymer ?
#
loop_
_entity_poly.entity_id
_entity_poly.type
_entity_poly.pdbx_seq_one_letter_code
_entity_poly.pdbx_strand_id
1 'polypeptide(L)'
;YPTDASQCKANGSGLSYALANQENFISVDTSQAGQGELRIDMHGVHEQPKLTLKEEGDRNFILSYRASKPGAYLLNIRWADDHIPGSPFKINV
;
A
#
# COMPACT_ATOMS: atom_id res chain seq x y z
N TYR A 1 -17.16 1.73 -16.61
CA TYR A 1 -16.70 0.42 -16.11
C TYR A 1 -16.98 0.36 -14.63
N PRO A 2 -17.60 -0.73 -14.12
CA PRO A 2 -17.72 -0.92 -12.69
C PRO A 2 -16.33 -1.01 -12.07
N THR A 3 -16.22 -0.55 -10.83
CA THR A 3 -14.99 -0.61 -10.05
C THR A 3 -14.84 -2.00 -9.45
N ASP A 4 -13.66 -2.60 -9.54
CA ASP A 4 -13.38 -3.94 -9.01
C ASP A 4 -12.03 -3.96 -8.29
N ALA A 5 -12.08 -3.85 -6.96
CA ALA A 5 -10.90 -3.88 -6.10
C ALA A 5 -10.10 -5.19 -6.21
N SER A 6 -10.74 -6.29 -6.63
CA SER A 6 -10.06 -7.58 -6.81
C SER A 6 -9.06 -7.58 -7.97
N GLN A 7 -9.18 -6.62 -8.90
CA GLN A 7 -8.25 -6.44 -10.01
C GLN A 7 -7.02 -5.60 -9.62
N CYS A 8 -7.03 -4.96 -8.45
CA CYS A 8 -5.86 -4.23 -7.96
C CYS A 8 -4.75 -5.21 -7.58
N LYS A 9 -3.52 -4.90 -7.97
CA LYS A 9 -2.33 -5.71 -7.65
C LYS A 9 -1.31 -4.87 -6.92
N ALA A 10 -1.10 -5.17 -5.64
CA ALA A 10 0.00 -4.61 -4.88
C ALA A 10 1.22 -5.54 -4.96
N ASN A 11 2.37 -4.99 -5.34
CA ASN A 11 3.65 -5.68 -5.44
C ASN A 11 4.77 -4.85 -4.80
N GLY A 12 5.82 -5.51 -4.33
CA GLY A 12 7.00 -4.87 -3.76
C GLY A 12 7.45 -5.53 -2.46
N SER A 13 8.75 -5.46 -2.18
CA SER A 13 9.34 -5.96 -0.93
C SER A 13 8.66 -5.37 0.31
N GLY A 14 8.31 -4.08 0.21
CA GLY A 14 7.64 -3.32 1.26
C GLY A 14 6.29 -3.87 1.71
N LEU A 15 5.68 -4.84 1.01
CA LEU A 15 4.43 -5.50 1.46
C LEU A 15 4.66 -6.61 2.49
N SER A 16 5.89 -7.10 2.62
CA SER A 16 6.24 -8.18 3.56
C SER A 16 7.32 -7.77 4.54
N TYR A 17 8.35 -7.08 4.07
CA TYR A 17 9.45 -6.59 4.90
C TYR A 17 9.82 -5.17 4.54
N ALA A 18 10.15 -4.36 5.54
CA ALA A 18 10.65 -3.02 5.35
C ALA A 18 11.97 -2.82 6.08
N LEU A 19 12.77 -1.88 5.60
CA LEU A 19 13.99 -1.46 6.27
C LEU A 19 13.69 -0.31 7.22
N ALA A 20 14.00 -0.51 8.50
CA ALA A 20 13.92 0.52 9.51
C ALA A 20 14.77 1.74 9.12
N ASN A 21 14.23 2.94 9.36
CA ASN A 21 14.83 4.24 9.04
C ASN A 21 15.11 4.51 7.56
N GLN A 22 14.63 3.66 6.64
CA GLN A 22 14.75 3.86 5.18
C GLN A 22 13.39 4.06 4.52
N GLU A 23 13.39 4.62 3.30
CA GLU A 23 12.19 4.64 2.47
C GLU A 23 11.98 3.27 1.82
N ASN A 24 10.76 2.75 1.98
CA ASN A 24 10.33 1.51 1.40
C ASN A 24 9.26 1.81 0.36
N PHE A 25 9.28 1.06 -0.74
CA PHE A 25 8.42 1.31 -1.90
C PHE A 25 7.52 0.12 -2.18
N ILE A 26 6.28 0.42 -2.57
CA ILE A 26 5.26 -0.54 -2.97
C ILE A 26 4.61 -0.02 -4.25
N SER A 27 4.50 -0.87 -5.26
CA SER A 27 3.78 -0.59 -6.49
C SER A 27 2.37 -1.15 -6.41
N VAL A 28 1.36 -0.34 -6.71
CA VAL A 28 -0.04 -0.71 -6.74
C VAL A 28 -0.59 -0.43 -8.13
N ASP A 29 -0.82 -1.51 -8.88
CA ASP A 29 -1.43 -1.46 -10.20
C ASP A 29 -2.96 -1.49 -10.04
N THR A 30 -3.62 -0.45 -10.54
CA THR A 30 -5.08 -0.31 -10.55
C THR A 30 -5.64 -0.20 -11.97
N SER A 31 -4.82 -0.47 -12.99
CA SER A 31 -5.17 -0.34 -14.41
C SER A 31 -6.43 -1.14 -14.78
N GLN A 32 -6.56 -2.34 -14.21
CA GLN A 32 -7.67 -3.27 -14.45
C GLN A 32 -8.85 -3.10 -13.50
N ALA A 33 -8.74 -2.26 -12.46
CA ALA A 33 -9.73 -2.12 -11.39
C ALA A 33 -10.84 -1.10 -11.67
N GLY A 34 -10.84 -0.50 -12.86
CA GLY A 34 -11.83 0.50 -13.25
C GLY A 34 -11.51 1.90 -12.72
N GLN A 35 -12.53 2.71 -12.45
CA GLN A 35 -12.38 4.07 -11.95
C GLN A 35 -12.72 4.08 -10.45
N GLY A 36 -11.79 4.51 -9.61
CA GLY A 36 -11.95 4.46 -8.15
C GLY A 36 -10.92 5.33 -7.44
N GLU A 37 -11.07 5.44 -6.13
CA GLU A 37 -10.12 6.13 -5.26
C GLU A 37 -9.25 5.10 -4.53
N LEU A 38 -7.92 5.26 -4.62
CA LEU A 38 -6.97 4.43 -3.86
C LEU A 38 -6.79 5.03 -2.47
N ARG A 39 -7.17 4.28 -1.42
CA ARG A 39 -6.92 4.63 -0.02
C ARG A 39 -5.93 3.68 0.60
N ILE A 40 -4.96 4.23 1.32
CA ILE A 40 -3.87 3.49 1.92
C ILE A 40 -3.67 3.99 3.33
N ASP A 41 -3.69 3.07 4.29
CA ASP A 41 -3.56 3.36 5.71
C ASP A 41 -2.57 2.38 6.36
N MET A 42 -1.59 2.89 7.11
CA MET A 42 -0.61 2.04 7.80
C MET A 42 -0.65 2.28 9.30
N HIS A 43 -0.83 1.20 10.06
CA HIS A 43 -0.87 1.21 11.51
C HIS A 43 0.31 0.42 12.07
N GLY A 44 1.23 1.08 12.76
CA GLY A 44 2.26 0.41 13.55
C GLY A 44 1.87 0.34 15.03
N VAL A 45 2.40 -0.66 15.74
CA VAL A 45 2.21 -0.81 17.19
C VAL A 45 2.80 0.37 17.97
N HIS A 46 3.91 0.92 17.48
CA HIS A 46 4.66 1.97 18.16
C HIS A 46 4.50 3.36 17.54
N GLU A 47 4.26 3.43 16.23
CA GLU A 47 4.11 4.69 15.51
C GLU A 47 3.25 4.51 14.26
N GLN A 48 2.70 5.62 13.75
CA GLN A 48 2.07 5.68 12.45
C GLN A 48 3.06 6.30 11.45
N PRO A 49 3.65 5.50 10.54
CA PRO A 49 4.63 5.99 9.61
C PRO A 49 3.96 6.87 8.54
N LYS A 50 4.70 7.87 8.06
CA LYS A 50 4.19 8.74 7.00
C LYS A 50 4.19 7.99 5.67
N LEU A 51 3.03 8.00 5.02
CA LEU A 51 2.82 7.41 3.71
C LEU A 51 2.82 8.52 2.65
N THR A 52 3.49 8.29 1.53
CA THR A 52 3.49 9.17 0.37
C THR A 52 3.09 8.35 -0.84
N LEU A 53 1.98 8.72 -1.47
CA LEU A 53 1.52 8.08 -2.70
C LEU A 53 1.90 8.94 -3.89
N LYS A 54 2.48 8.31 -4.92
CA LYS A 54 2.84 8.96 -6.17
C LYS A 54 2.27 8.18 -7.35
N GLU A 55 1.50 8.81 -8.21
CA GLU A 55 1.06 8.21 -9.46
C GLU A 55 2.20 8.30 -10.50
N GLU A 56 2.61 7.16 -11.08
CA GLU A 56 3.68 7.13 -12.08
C GLU A 56 3.15 7.20 -13.52
N GLY A 57 1.89 6.79 -13.73
CA GLY A 57 1.24 6.73 -15.04
C GLY A 57 0.49 5.41 -15.23
N ASP A 58 -0.36 5.32 -16.25
CA ASP A 58 -1.14 4.11 -16.58
C ASP A 58 -1.93 3.49 -15.40
N ARG A 59 -2.38 4.33 -14.46
CA ARG A 59 -3.06 3.91 -13.21
C ARG A 59 -2.20 3.01 -12.32
N ASN A 60 -0.88 3.14 -12.40
CA ASN A 60 0.07 2.58 -11.47
C ASN A 60 0.47 3.63 -10.42
N PHE A 61 0.42 3.21 -9.15
CA PHE A 61 0.73 4.06 -8.01
C PHE A 61 1.91 3.49 -7.23
N ILE A 62 2.89 4.34 -6.94
CA ILE A 62 4.04 4.03 -6.10
C ILE A 62 3.78 4.64 -4.72
N LEU A 63 3.57 3.77 -3.74
CA LEU A 63 3.51 4.11 -2.34
C LEU A 63 4.93 4.05 -1.76
N SER A 64 5.39 5.15 -1.16
CA SER A 64 6.58 5.18 -0.32
C SER A 64 6.25 5.43 1.14
N TYR A 65 6.94 4.74 2.03
CA TYR A 65 6.79 4.94 3.47
C TYR A 65 8.10 4.75 4.21
N ARG A 66 8.21 5.41 5.37
CA ARG A 66 9.39 5.32 6.23
C ARG A 66 8.97 4.98 7.65
N ALA A 67 9.26 3.74 8.06
CA ALA A 67 9.12 3.30 9.44
C ALA A 67 10.46 3.45 10.15
N SER A 68 10.49 4.21 11.25
CA SER A 68 11.72 4.49 12.01
C SER A 68 11.91 3.46 13.13
N LYS A 69 10.82 2.87 13.61
CA LYS A 69 10.83 1.82 14.63
C LYS A 69 10.72 0.43 14.00
N PRO A 70 11.51 -0.55 14.45
CA PRO A 70 11.29 -1.94 14.08
C PRO A 70 10.02 -2.47 14.75
N GLY A 71 9.32 -3.38 14.09
CA GLY A 71 8.09 -3.98 14.60
C GLY A 71 7.11 -4.40 13.51
N ALA A 72 5.94 -4.86 13.96
CA ALA A 72 4.84 -5.22 13.08
C ALA A 72 3.99 -4.00 12.71
N TYR A 73 3.77 -3.84 11.42
CA TYR A 73 2.92 -2.82 10.83
C TYR A 73 1.82 -3.48 10.00
N LEU A 74 0.62 -2.92 10.04
CA LEU A 74 -0.52 -3.35 9.25
C LEU A 74 -0.80 -2.30 8.18
N LEU A 75 -0.62 -2.67 6.92
CA LEU A 75 -0.91 -1.83 5.77
C LEU A 75 -2.25 -2.25 5.15
N ASN A 76 -3.21 -1.35 5.22
CA ASN A 76 -4.50 -1.47 4.56
C ASN A 76 -4.43 -0.75 3.22
N ILE A 77 -4.71 -1.48 2.15
CA ILE A 77 -4.88 -0.92 0.82
C ILE A 77 -6.33 -1.18 0.41
N ARG A 78 -7.03 -0.12 0.02
CA ARG A 78 -8.43 -0.14 -0.39
C ARG A 78 -8.61 0.60 -1.71
N TRP A 79 -9.48 0.10 -2.56
CA TRP A 79 -9.85 0.70 -3.83
C TRP A 79 -11.37 0.89 -3.87
N ALA A 80 -11.80 2.16 -3.95
CA ALA A 80 -13.22 2.55 -3.87
C ALA A 80 -13.95 1.94 -2.67
N ASP A 81 -13.39 2.15 -1.47
CA ASP A 81 -13.87 1.64 -0.18
C ASP A 81 -13.76 0.12 0.06
N ASP A 82 -13.40 -0.67 -0.96
CA ASP A 82 -13.20 -2.12 -0.84
C ASP A 82 -11.73 -2.52 -0.68
N HIS A 83 -11.46 -3.58 0.09
CA HIS A 83 -10.11 -4.11 0.27
C HIS A 83 -9.61 -4.81 -1.00
N ILE A 84 -8.37 -4.52 -1.39
CA ILE A 84 -7.70 -5.26 -2.47
C ILE A 84 -7.29 -6.66 -1.99
N PRO A 85 -7.04 -7.63 -2.89
CA PRO A 85 -6.55 -8.94 -2.50
C PRO A 85 -5.23 -8.85 -1.73
N GLY A 86 -5.18 -9.51 -0.57
CA GLY A 86 -4.03 -9.51 0.34
C GLY A 86 -4.04 -8.40 1.40
N SER A 87 -4.92 -7.40 1.26
CA SER A 87 -5.15 -6.40 2.30
C SER A 87 -6.01 -6.99 3.44
N PRO A 88 -5.66 -6.77 4.72
CA PRO A 88 -4.50 -6.02 5.21
C PRO A 88 -3.18 -6.80 5.11
N PHE A 89 -2.12 -6.13 4.67
CA PHE A 89 -0.77 -6.67 4.59
C PHE A 89 -0.04 -6.49 5.93
N LYS A 90 0.59 -7.57 6.41
CA LYS A 90 1.43 -7.52 7.61
C LYS A 90 2.88 -7.33 7.21
N ILE A 91 3.42 -6.16 7.53
CA ILE A 91 4.79 -5.77 7.23
C ILE A 91 5.63 -5.88 8.49
N ASN A 92 6.80 -6.50 8.37
CA ASN A 92 7.78 -6.53 9.44
C ASN A 92 8.94 -5.58 9.13
N VAL A 93 9.16 -4.60 9.99
CA VAL A 93 10.23 -3.59 9.91
C VAL A 93 11.36 -3.93 10.85
#